data_AF-A0A699L736-F1
#
_entry.id   AF-A0A699L736-F1
#
_cell.length_a   1.000
_cell.length_b   1.000
_cell.length_c   1.000
_cell.angle_alpha   90.00
_cell.angle_beta   90.00
_cell.angle_gamma   90.00
#
_symmetry.space_group_name_H-M   'P 1'
#
loop_
_entity.id
_entity.type
_entity.pdbx_description
1 polymer ?
#
loop_
_entity_poly.entity_id
_entity_poly.type
_entity_poly.pdbx_seq_one_letter_code
_entity_poly.pdbx_strand_id
1 'polypeptide(L)'
;MRTDLAGSESRPLIFNKENYVPWSSHLLRYAKSKPNGKLIHNSIINGPYVRRMIPEPGDTNWEVPVNETFHVQTDDELTENELKQIEADDQAIQTILLCLPEDIYTAVNSCETAQEIWLRV
;
A
#
# COMPACT_ATOMS: atom_id res chain seq x y z
N MET A 1 -5.58 -1.90 -38.95
CA MET A 1 -4.23 -2.21 -38.44
C MET A 1 -3.69 -0.94 -37.79
N ARG A 2 -3.31 -1.02 -36.49
CA ARG A 2 -2.70 0.00 -35.60
C ARG A 2 -3.51 1.29 -35.33
N THR A 3 -4.16 1.42 -34.17
CA THR A 3 -3.67 1.81 -32.82
C THR A 3 -3.05 3.21 -32.79
N ASP A 4 -3.61 4.09 -31.97
CA ASP A 4 -2.89 4.72 -30.85
C ASP A 4 -3.90 5.21 -29.78
N LEU A 5 -3.89 4.54 -28.63
CA LEU A 5 -4.44 5.04 -27.37
C LEU A 5 -3.39 5.97 -26.78
N ALA A 6 -3.64 7.27 -26.83
CA ALA A 6 -2.95 8.26 -26.00
C ALA A 6 -3.95 8.78 -24.96
N GLY A 7 -4.30 7.92 -24.00
CA GLY A 7 -5.01 8.34 -22.79
C GLY A 7 -4.05 9.14 -21.93
N SER A 8 -4.16 10.47 -22.00
CA SER A 8 -3.31 11.38 -21.24
C SER A 8 -3.50 11.18 -19.72
N GLU A 9 -2.43 10.81 -19.02
CA GLU A 9 -2.27 11.08 -17.58
C GLU A 9 -2.02 12.60 -17.40
N SER A 10 -3.07 13.42 -17.48
CA SER A 10 -2.96 14.88 -17.58
C SER A 10 -3.44 15.63 -16.33
N ARG A 11 -2.57 15.65 -15.30
CA ARG A 11 -2.51 16.59 -14.15
C ARG A 11 -3.74 16.65 -13.20
N PRO A 12 -3.62 17.40 -12.09
CA PRO A 12 -3.37 16.88 -10.77
C PRO A 12 -4.69 16.71 -9.99
N LEU A 13 -4.80 15.67 -9.15
CA LEU A 13 -5.94 15.56 -8.25
C LEU A 13 -5.72 16.46 -7.02
N ILE A 14 -5.48 17.77 -7.24
CA ILE A 14 -5.38 18.75 -6.14
C ILE A 14 -6.80 19.18 -5.78
N PHE A 15 -7.32 18.69 -4.67
CA PHE A 15 -8.65 19.04 -4.16
C PHE A 15 -8.54 20.13 -3.07
N ASN A 16 -9.38 21.16 -3.11
CA ASN A 16 -9.33 22.23 -2.11
C ASN A 16 -9.80 21.75 -0.71
N LYS A 17 -9.27 22.39 0.35
CA LYS A 17 -9.58 22.06 1.76
C LYS A 17 -11.07 22.12 2.12
N GLU A 18 -11.86 22.89 1.37
CA GLU A 18 -13.31 23.07 1.61
C GLU A 18 -14.16 21.86 1.20
N ASN A 19 -13.60 20.87 0.49
CA ASN A 19 -14.33 19.70 -0.04
C ASN A 19 -13.87 18.37 0.58
N TYR A 20 -13.44 18.36 1.84
CA TYR A 20 -12.83 17.19 2.49
C TYR A 20 -13.71 15.91 2.52
N VAL A 21 -15.02 16.02 2.84
CA VAL A 21 -15.93 14.86 2.85
C VAL A 21 -16.22 14.32 1.44
N PRO A 22 -16.47 15.17 0.42
CA PRO A 22 -16.47 14.73 -0.97
C PRO A 22 -15.11 14.16 -1.44
N TRP A 23 -13.99 14.68 -0.95
CA TRP A 23 -12.63 14.28 -1.34
C TRP A 23 -12.33 12.83 -0.96
N SER A 24 -12.59 12.48 0.29
CA SER A 24 -12.34 11.13 0.82
C SER A 24 -13.07 10.06 -0.01
N SER A 25 -14.30 10.37 -0.42
CA SER A 25 -15.10 9.51 -1.31
C SER A 25 -14.53 9.40 -2.73
N HIS A 26 -14.04 10.52 -3.29
CA HIS A 26 -13.42 10.53 -4.63
C HIS A 26 -12.09 9.77 -4.64
N LEU A 27 -11.24 9.96 -3.63
CA LEU A 27 -9.99 9.23 -3.46
C LEU A 27 -10.25 7.72 -3.42
N LEU A 28 -11.15 7.26 -2.55
CA LEU A 28 -11.44 5.82 -2.42
C LEU A 28 -12.03 5.24 -3.71
N ARG A 29 -12.84 6.03 -4.44
CA ARG A 29 -13.34 5.63 -5.76
C ARG A 29 -12.22 5.52 -6.79
N TYR A 30 -11.29 6.47 -6.80
CA TYR A 30 -10.13 6.46 -7.67
C TYR A 30 -9.20 5.28 -7.36
N ALA A 31 -8.85 5.06 -6.09
CA ALA A 31 -8.06 3.93 -5.63
C ALA A 31 -8.66 2.58 -6.07
N LYS A 32 -9.98 2.39 -5.93
CA LYS A 32 -10.66 1.17 -6.39
C LYS A 32 -10.62 0.95 -7.90
N SER A 33 -10.40 2.01 -8.69
CA SER A 33 -10.35 1.93 -10.16
C SER A 33 -8.96 1.56 -10.72
N LYS A 34 -7.92 1.59 -9.87
CA LYS A 34 -6.54 1.24 -10.25
C LYS A 34 -6.34 -0.28 -10.33
N PRO A 35 -5.27 -0.74 -11.01
CA PRO A 35 -4.75 -2.10 -10.79
C PRO A 35 -4.58 -2.37 -9.30
N ASN A 36 -4.86 -3.59 -8.85
CA ASN A 36 -4.86 -3.94 -7.42
C ASN A 36 -5.81 -3.09 -6.54
N GLY A 37 -6.80 -2.40 -7.11
CA GLY A 37 -7.62 -1.41 -6.39
C GLY A 37 -8.31 -1.90 -5.12
N LYS A 38 -8.60 -3.21 -5.01
CA LYS A 38 -9.08 -3.83 -3.77
C LYS A 38 -8.00 -3.83 -2.66
N LEU A 39 -6.77 -4.19 -3.00
CA LEU A 39 -5.63 -4.20 -2.08
C LEU A 39 -5.27 -2.77 -1.69
N ILE A 40 -5.21 -1.84 -2.65
CA ILE A 40 -4.96 -0.41 -2.40
C ILE A 40 -5.98 0.15 -1.40
N HIS A 41 -7.28 -0.09 -1.64
CA HIS A 41 -8.33 0.32 -0.71
C HIS A 41 -8.12 -0.28 0.69
N ASN A 42 -7.75 -1.55 0.77
CA ASN A 42 -7.46 -2.19 2.04
C ASN A 42 -6.25 -1.57 2.74
N SER A 43 -5.19 -1.21 2.02
CA SER A 43 -4.01 -0.53 2.57
C SER A 43 -4.35 0.81 3.20
N ILE A 44 -5.25 1.57 2.56
CA ILE A 44 -5.71 2.88 3.05
C ILE A 44 -6.54 2.73 4.32
N ILE A 45 -7.45 1.76 4.37
CA ILE A 45 -8.42 1.63 5.47
C ILE A 45 -7.88 0.80 6.63
N ASN A 46 -7.25 -0.33 6.34
CA ASN A 46 -6.86 -1.33 7.33
C ASN A 46 -5.35 -1.30 7.66
N GLY A 47 -4.54 -0.64 6.84
CA GLY A 47 -3.09 -0.56 7.02
C GLY A 47 -2.32 -1.45 6.04
N PRO A 48 -0.99 -1.27 5.97
CA PRO A 48 -0.14 -2.00 5.04
C PRO A 48 0.07 -3.45 5.47
N TYR A 49 0.76 -4.21 4.62
CA TYR A 49 1.33 -5.50 4.97
C TYR A 49 2.25 -5.39 6.18
N VAL A 50 2.18 -6.39 7.06
CA VAL A 50 3.06 -6.51 8.24
C VAL A 50 3.80 -7.84 8.12
N ARG A 51 5.14 -7.77 8.14
CA ARG A 51 5.99 -8.98 8.10
C ARG A 51 5.66 -9.88 9.28
N ARG A 52 5.53 -11.18 8.99
CA ARG A 52 5.17 -12.20 9.97
C ARG A 52 6.42 -12.77 10.63
N MET A 53 6.22 -13.35 11.82
CA MET A 53 7.24 -14.19 12.46
C MET A 53 7.00 -15.62 11.98
N ILE A 54 8.00 -16.24 11.37
CA ILE A 54 7.92 -17.59 10.81
C ILE A 54 8.97 -18.49 11.45
N PRO A 55 8.70 -19.80 11.59
CA PRO A 55 9.68 -20.73 12.13
C PRO A 55 10.86 -20.85 11.16
N GLU A 56 12.06 -21.04 11.71
CA GLU A 56 13.23 -21.35 10.89
C GLU A 56 12.97 -22.65 10.11
N PRO A 57 13.34 -22.72 8.83
CA PRO A 57 13.24 -23.96 8.07
C PRO A 57 14.14 -25.01 8.72
N GLY A 58 13.53 -25.98 9.40
CA GLY A 58 14.28 -27.05 10.07
C GLY A 58 15.05 -27.90 9.05
N ASP A 59 16.32 -28.18 9.34
CA ASP A 59 17.08 -29.18 8.61
C ASP A 59 16.38 -30.54 8.78
N THR A 60 15.93 -31.12 7.66
CA THR A 60 15.14 -32.38 7.56
C THR A 60 15.83 -33.64 8.16
N ASN A 61 16.95 -33.51 8.88
CA ASN A 61 17.88 -34.61 9.18
C ASN A 61 18.12 -34.95 10.65
N TRP A 62 17.28 -34.57 11.63
CA TRP A 62 17.56 -34.96 13.03
C TRP A 62 16.42 -35.61 13.83
N GLU A 63 16.75 -36.78 14.41
CA GLU A 63 15.99 -37.60 15.37
C GLU A 63 15.88 -36.97 16.78
N VAL A 64 16.35 -35.73 16.96
CA VAL A 64 16.34 -35.02 18.25
C VAL A 64 15.35 -33.85 18.14
N PRO A 65 14.46 -33.63 19.12
CA PRO A 65 13.57 -32.47 19.10
C PRO A 65 14.40 -31.20 19.31
N VAL A 66 14.75 -30.54 18.21
CA VAL A 66 15.29 -29.18 18.21
C VAL A 66 14.13 -28.25 18.60
N ASN A 67 14.40 -27.31 19.50
CA ASN A 67 13.46 -26.24 19.84
C ASN A 67 13.20 -25.37 18.61
N GLU A 68 11.94 -25.25 18.19
CA GLU A 68 11.55 -24.38 17.07
C GLU A 68 11.92 -22.91 17.39
N THR A 69 12.89 -22.40 16.66
CA THR A 69 13.29 -20.99 16.63
C THR A 69 12.46 -20.25 15.58
N PHE A 70 12.21 -18.97 15.81
CA PHE A 70 11.41 -18.12 14.92
C PHE A 70 12.21 -16.88 14.52
N HIS A 71 12.08 -16.47 13.27
CA HIS A 71 12.65 -15.23 12.73
C HIS A 71 11.57 -14.36 12.07
N VAL A 72 11.89 -13.10 11.84
CA VAL A 72 11.05 -12.22 11.01
C VAL A 72 11.21 -12.65 9.55
N GLN A 73 10.10 -12.87 8.87
CA GLN A 73 10.07 -13.24 7.46
C GLN A 73 10.95 -12.30 6.61
N THR A 74 11.83 -12.89 5.81
CA THR A 74 12.70 -12.18 4.89
C THR A 74 12.03 -11.97 3.54
N ASP A 75 12.61 -11.13 2.68
CA ASP A 75 12.03 -10.83 1.37
C ASP A 75 12.02 -12.05 0.43
N ASP A 76 13.00 -12.95 0.56
CA ASP A 76 13.07 -14.21 -0.21
C ASP A 76 11.98 -15.22 0.21
N GLU A 77 11.41 -15.05 1.40
CA GLU A 77 10.36 -15.91 1.97
C GLU A 77 8.95 -15.34 1.76
N LEU A 78 8.83 -14.19 1.08
CA LEU A 78 7.54 -13.60 0.75
C LEU A 78 6.83 -14.43 -0.32
N THR A 79 5.55 -14.68 -0.08
CA THR A 79 4.68 -15.27 -1.10
C THR A 79 4.30 -14.23 -2.15
N GLU A 80 3.92 -14.68 -3.36
CA GLU A 80 3.47 -13.79 -4.43
C GLU A 80 2.30 -12.88 -4.00
N ASN A 81 1.42 -13.37 -3.11
CA ASN A 81 0.29 -12.60 -2.60
C ASN A 81 0.73 -11.51 -1.62
N GLU A 82 1.73 -11.78 -0.77
CA GLU A 82 2.29 -10.78 0.15
C GLU A 82 3.05 -9.70 -0.63
N LEU A 83 3.81 -10.10 -1.65
CA LEU A 83 4.50 -9.18 -2.53
C LEU A 83 3.52 -8.25 -3.28
N LYS A 84 2.39 -8.80 -3.77
CA LYS A 84 1.31 -7.99 -4.37
C LYS A 84 0.67 -7.03 -3.38
N GLN A 85 0.57 -7.40 -2.10
CA GLN A 85 0.07 -6.49 -1.08
C GLN A 85 1.06 -5.35 -0.82
N ILE A 86 2.35 -5.65 -0.69
CA ILE A 86 3.40 -4.62 -0.53
C ILE A 86 3.40 -3.65 -1.72
N GLU A 87 3.33 -4.15 -2.95
CA GLU A 87 3.22 -3.30 -4.14
C GLU A 87 1.95 -2.42 -4.10
N ALA A 88 0.83 -2.96 -3.63
CA ALA A 88 -0.39 -2.20 -3.47
C ALA A 88 -0.30 -1.14 -2.35
N ASP A 89 0.46 -1.40 -1.29
CA ASP A 89 0.71 -0.44 -0.21
C ASP A 89 1.50 0.77 -0.73
N ASP A 90 2.54 0.52 -1.54
CA ASP A 90 3.30 1.58 -2.21
C ASP A 90 2.43 2.39 -3.17
N GLN A 91 1.60 1.70 -3.96
CA GLN A 91 0.63 2.36 -4.84
C GLN A 91 -0.42 3.16 -4.07
N ALA A 92 -0.80 2.73 -2.86
CA ALA A 92 -1.73 3.46 -2.00
C ALA A 92 -1.13 4.76 -1.48
N ILE A 93 0.14 4.74 -1.04
CA ILE A 93 0.87 5.94 -0.64
C ILE A 93 0.91 6.93 -1.81
N GLN A 94 1.38 6.47 -2.98
CA GLN A 94 1.47 7.31 -4.18
C GLN A 94 0.10 7.87 -4.60
N THR A 95 -0.95 7.06 -4.52
CA THR A 95 -2.32 7.47 -4.86
C THR A 95 -2.81 8.58 -3.94
N ILE A 96 -2.59 8.46 -2.62
CA ILE A 96 -2.96 9.51 -1.68
C ILE A 96 -2.15 10.77 -1.95
N LEU A 97 -0.82 10.68 -2.02
CA LEU A 97 0.04 11.85 -2.23
C LEU A 97 -0.31 12.61 -3.52
N LEU A 98 -0.63 11.91 -4.61
CA LEU A 98 -1.08 12.51 -5.87
C LEU A 98 -2.39 13.30 -5.73
N CYS A 99 -3.23 12.90 -4.77
CA CYS A 99 -4.52 13.51 -4.50
C CYS A 99 -4.45 14.60 -3.39
N LEU A 100 -3.28 14.83 -2.80
CA LEU A 100 -3.09 15.82 -1.75
C LEU A 100 -2.59 17.15 -2.34
N PRO A 101 -3.17 18.27 -1.90
CA PRO A 101 -2.61 19.60 -2.10
C PRO A 101 -1.22 19.76 -1.49
N GLU A 102 -0.43 20.65 -2.09
CA GLU A 102 0.97 20.83 -1.70
C GLU A 102 1.14 21.36 -0.27
N ASP A 103 0.18 22.17 0.20
CA ASP A 103 0.17 22.76 1.55
C ASP A 103 -0.02 21.71 2.66
N ILE A 104 -0.47 20.51 2.32
CA ILE A 104 -0.70 19.41 3.27
C ILE A 104 0.54 18.51 3.43
N TYR A 105 1.51 18.54 2.51
CA TYR A 105 2.71 17.67 2.60
C TYR A 105 3.45 17.81 3.92
N THR A 106 3.52 19.02 4.46
CA THR A 106 4.18 19.27 5.76
C THR A 106 3.52 18.52 6.91
N ALA A 107 2.21 18.29 6.85
CA ALA A 107 1.46 17.59 7.88
C ALA A 107 1.66 16.07 7.81
N VAL A 108 1.99 15.53 6.63
CA VAL A 108 2.11 14.08 6.36
C VAL A 108 3.54 13.64 6.08
N ASN A 109 4.52 14.53 6.23
CA ASN A 109 5.93 14.25 5.93
C ASN A 109 6.56 13.16 6.81
N SER A 110 5.96 12.88 7.97
CA SER A 110 6.41 11.86 8.92
C SER A 110 5.60 10.58 8.82
N CYS A 111 4.64 10.49 7.88
CA CYS A 111 3.84 9.29 7.68
C CYS A 111 4.57 8.34 6.74
N GLU A 112 4.60 7.07 7.10
CA GLU A 112 5.25 6.01 6.34
C GLU A 112 4.24 5.16 5.58
N THR A 113 2.96 5.18 6.00
CA THR A 113 1.93 4.32 5.42
C THR A 113 0.75 5.11 4.86
N ALA A 114 0.06 4.52 3.86
CA ALA A 114 -1.16 5.09 3.31
C ALA A 114 -2.23 5.35 4.38
N GLN A 115 -2.35 4.46 5.37
CA GLN A 115 -3.30 4.58 6.46
C GLN A 115 -2.94 5.74 7.41
N GLU A 116 -1.67 5.92 7.75
CA GLU A 116 -1.23 7.04 8.60
C GLU A 116 -1.50 8.38 7.92
N ILE A 117 -1.21 8.47 6.62
CA ILE A 117 -1.53 9.67 5.84
C ILE A 117 -3.04 9.88 5.91
N TRP A 118 -3.84 8.86 5.58
CA TRP A 118 -5.30 8.92 5.57
C TRP A 118 -5.94 9.36 6.89
N LEU A 119 -5.39 8.94 8.04
CA LEU A 119 -5.90 9.33 9.36
C LEU A 119 -5.54 10.75 9.76
N ARG A 120 -4.59 11.38 9.07
CA ARG A 120 -3.96 12.66 9.46
C ARG A 120 -4.43 13.83 8.61
N VAL A 121 -4.80 13.58 7.35
CA VAL A 121 -5.57 14.52 6.53
C VAL A 121 -7.00 14.56 6.97
#